data_AF-A0A0C1Z515-F1
#
_entry.id   AF-A0A0C1Z515-F1
#
_cell.length_a   1.000
_cell.length_b   1.000
_cell.length_c   1.000
_cell.angle_alpha   90.00
_cell.angle_beta   90.00
_cell.angle_gamma   90.00
#
_symmetry.space_group_name_H-M   'P 1'
#
loop_
_entity.id
_entity.type
_entity.pdbx_description
1 polymer ?
#
loop_
_entity_poly.entity_id
_entity_poly.type
_entity_poly.pdbx_seq_one_letter_code
_entity_poly.pdbx_strand_id
1 'polypeptide(L)'
;MLADERIKHFFTTVDMDTQIKKQKRFLAVVFGAPGSWEGKDMRKAHAHLKLEEIHFTAVAEQLQGALEDLSVPADLIGEVMAIAASTHDDVLGL
;
A
#
# COMPACT_ATOMS: atom_id res chain seq x y z
N MET A 1 9.24 2.96 3.66
CA MET A 1 9.40 1.57 3.18
C MET A 1 10.82 1.05 3.37
N LEU A 2 11.82 1.52 2.62
CA LEU A 2 13.18 0.91 2.61
C LEU A 2 14.01 1.14 3.88
N ALA A 3 13.69 2.19 4.65
CA ALA A 3 14.37 2.50 5.90
C ALA A 3 13.68 1.89 7.14
N ASP A 4 12.52 1.24 6.98
CA ASP A 4 11.76 0.67 8.08
C ASP A 4 12.16 -0.79 8.29
N GLU A 5 12.86 -1.08 9.39
CA GLU A 5 13.35 -2.42 9.75
C GLU A 5 12.25 -3.49 9.75
N ARG A 6 11.00 -3.10 10.05
CA ARG A 6 9.85 -4.01 10.11
C ARG A 6 9.50 -4.58 8.75
N ILE A 7 9.74 -3.84 7.65
CA ILE A 7 9.23 -4.19 6.32
C ILE A 7 10.28 -4.14 5.20
N LYS A 8 11.44 -3.52 5.42
CA LYS A 8 12.45 -3.32 4.36
C LYS A 8 12.89 -4.62 3.68
N HIS A 9 12.89 -5.72 4.42
CA HIS A 9 13.36 -7.02 3.94
C HIS A 9 12.47 -7.60 2.82
N PHE A 10 11.17 -7.27 2.80
CA PHE A 10 10.25 -7.67 1.72
C PHE A 10 10.57 -7.00 0.37
N PHE A 11 11.32 -5.90 0.39
CA PHE A 11 11.61 -5.09 -0.80
C PHE A 11 13.03 -5.32 -1.36
N THR A 12 13.83 -6.21 -0.76
CA THR A 12 15.25 -6.41 -1.11
C THR A 12 15.50 -6.85 -2.55
N THR A 13 14.54 -7.57 -3.15
CA THR A 13 14.61 -8.04 -4.54
C THR A 13 13.62 -7.33 -5.46
N VAL A 14 12.97 -6.26 -4.97
CA VAL A 14 11.92 -5.55 -5.69
C VAL A 14 12.54 -4.41 -6.48
N ASP A 15 12.26 -4.34 -7.77
CA ASP A 15 12.50 -3.14 -8.57
C ASP A 15 11.56 -2.03 -8.09
N MET A 16 12.12 -1.09 -7.33
CA MET A 16 11.37 -0.01 -6.70
C MET A 16 10.82 1.00 -7.71
N ASP A 17 11.45 1.20 -8.86
CA ASP A 17 10.91 2.10 -9.90
C ASP A 17 9.63 1.52 -10.49
N THR A 18 9.64 0.21 -10.74
CA THR A 18 8.43 -0.51 -11.16
C THR A 18 7.37 -0.51 -10.06
N GLN A 19 7.77 -0.70 -8.79
CA GLN A 19 6.84 -0.72 -7.67
C GLN A 19 6.16 0.63 -7.44
N ILE A 20 6.90 1.74 -7.51
CA ILE A 20 6.34 3.11 -7.40
C ILE A 20 5.29 3.35 -8.49
N LYS A 21 5.57 2.95 -9.75
CA LYS A 21 4.60 3.08 -10.85
C LYS A 21 3.32 2.28 -10.59
N LYS A 22 3.45 1.04 -10.10
CA LYS A 22 2.31 0.19 -9.74
C LYS A 22 1.50 0.80 -8.60
N GLN A 23 2.15 1.22 -7.51
CA GLN A 23 1.49 1.84 -6.37
C GLN A 23 0.72 3.10 -6.78
N LYS A 24 1.36 3.98 -7.57
CA LYS A 24 0.72 5.20 -8.09
C LYS A 24 -0.52 4.88 -8.93
N ARG A 25 -0.45 3.88 -9.82
CA ARG A 25 -1.60 3.49 -10.65
C ARG A 25 -2.71 2.86 -9.81
N PHE A 26 -2.36 1.97 -8.89
CA PHE A 26 -3.32 1.32 -7.99
C PHE A 26 -4.07 2.37 -7.17
N LEU A 27 -3.34 3.24 -6.47
CA LEU A 27 -3.92 4.33 -5.68
C LEU A 27 -4.79 5.25 -6.54
N ALA A 28 -4.33 5.65 -7.73
CA ALA A 28 -5.13 6.48 -8.62
C ALA A 28 -6.48 5.84 -8.98
N VAL A 29 -6.50 4.56 -9.39
CA VAL A 29 -7.74 3.85 -9.72
C VAL A 29 -8.64 3.73 -8.50
N VAL A 30 -8.05 3.37 -7.36
CA VAL A 30 -8.77 3.19 -6.12
C VAL A 30 -9.38 4.51 -5.60
N PHE A 31 -8.75 5.66 -5.89
CA PHE A 31 -9.29 7.01 -5.63
C PHE A 31 -10.22 7.53 -6.74
N GLY A 32 -10.68 6.66 -7.65
CA GLY A 32 -11.69 7.01 -8.65
C GLY A 32 -11.15 7.53 -9.98
N ALA A 33 -9.85 7.41 -10.26
CA ALA A 33 -9.34 7.70 -11.60
C ALA A 33 -9.94 6.72 -12.62
N PRO A 34 -10.25 7.17 -13.85
CA PRO A 34 -10.82 6.31 -14.88
C PRO A 34 -9.97 5.06 -15.18
N GLY A 35 -10.68 3.96 -15.44
CA GLY A 35 -10.13 2.65 -15.77
C GLY A 35 -10.13 1.70 -14.57
N SER A 36 -9.56 0.51 -14.79
CA SER A 36 -9.46 -0.55 -13.79
C SER A 36 -8.01 -0.84 -13.43
N TRP A 37 -7.83 -1.48 -12.28
CA TRP A 37 -6.57 -2.11 -11.92
C TRP A 37 -6.44 -3.41 -12.72
N GLU A 38 -5.39 -3.53 -13.52
CA GLU A 38 -5.13 -4.71 -14.37
C GLU A 38 -3.99 -5.61 -13.83
N GLY A 39 -3.40 -5.23 -12.70
CA GLY A 39 -2.40 -6.06 -12.04
C GLY A 39 -3.03 -7.22 -11.25
N LYS A 40 -2.18 -7.94 -10.51
CA LYS A 40 -2.66 -8.96 -9.56
C LYS A 40 -3.55 -8.31 -8.51
N ASP A 41 -4.64 -8.98 -8.14
CA ASP A 41 -5.41 -8.61 -6.94
C ASP A 41 -4.53 -8.69 -5.68
N MET A 42 -4.92 -7.98 -4.62
CA MET A 42 -4.11 -7.85 -3.41
C MET A 42 -3.79 -9.21 -2.78
N ARG A 43 -4.73 -10.15 -2.78
CA ARG A 43 -4.50 -11.49 -2.25
C ARG A 43 -3.44 -12.25 -3.03
N LYS A 44 -3.59 -12.36 -4.35
CA LYS A 44 -2.61 -13.04 -5.21
C LYS A 44 -1.26 -12.33 -5.25
N ALA A 45 -1.24 -11.01 -5.11
CA ALA A 45 -0.02 -10.24 -5.06
C ALA A 45 0.82 -10.57 -3.83
N HIS A 46 0.18 -10.78 -2.68
CA HIS A 46 0.87 -10.96 -1.39
C HIS A 46 0.88 -12.41 -0.87
N ALA A 47 0.14 -13.35 -1.46
CA ALA A 47 0.00 -14.74 -1.00
C ALA A 47 1.31 -15.52 -0.80
N HIS A 48 2.41 -15.09 -1.41
CA HIS A 48 3.72 -15.73 -1.29
C HIS A 48 4.59 -15.13 -0.17
N LEU A 49 4.10 -14.08 0.50
CA LEU A 49 4.76 -13.39 1.59
C LEU A 49 4.20 -13.88 2.93
N LYS A 50 5.06 -13.94 3.94
CA LYS A 50 4.64 -14.22 5.33
C LYS A 50 4.39 -12.89 6.03
N LEU A 51 3.23 -12.29 5.72
CA LEU A 51 2.81 -11.03 6.32
C LEU A 51 2.05 -11.29 7.63
N GLU A 52 2.08 -10.27 8.49
CA GLU A 52 1.47 -10.24 9.82
C GLU A 52 0.95 -8.82 10.03
N GLU A 53 0.11 -8.61 11.03
CA GLU A 53 -0.51 -7.32 11.36
C GLU A 53 0.51 -6.17 11.41
N ILE A 54 1.67 -6.43 12.01
CA ILE A 54 2.76 -5.45 12.14
C ILE A 54 3.28 -4.96 10.77
N HIS A 55 3.29 -5.83 9.77
CA HIS A 55 3.75 -5.49 8.43
C HIS A 55 2.74 -4.61 7.70
N PHE A 56 1.45 -4.94 7.81
CA PHE A 56 0.38 -4.13 7.23
C PHE A 56 0.32 -2.74 7.89
N THR A 57 0.33 -2.71 9.22
CA THR A 57 0.34 -1.47 10.01
C THR A 57 1.53 -0.59 9.65
N ALA A 58 2.73 -1.14 9.51
CA ALA A 58 3.92 -0.37 9.11
C ALA A 58 3.76 0.28 7.74
N VAL A 59 3.17 -0.42 6.75
CA VAL A 59 2.89 0.14 5.42
C VAL A 59 1.84 1.24 5.50
N ALA A 60 0.78 1.05 6.31
CA ALA A 60 -0.28 2.03 6.52
C ALA A 60 0.26 3.32 7.19
N GLU A 61 1.07 3.21 8.23
CA GLU A 61 1.75 4.34 8.88
C GLU A 61 2.62 5.13 7.89
N GLN A 62 3.37 4.43 7.04
CA GLN A 62 4.22 5.06 6.02
C GLN A 62 3.39 5.78 4.95
N LEU A 63 2.23 5.24 4.57
CA LEU A 63 1.31 5.92 3.65
C LEU A 63 0.74 7.18 4.29
N GLN A 64 0.23 7.08 5.52
CA GLN A 64 -0.32 8.22 6.25
C GLN A 64 0.72 9.33 6.40
N GLY A 65 1.91 9.01 6.91
CA GLY A 65 2.99 9.99 7.09
C GLY A 65 3.40 10.68 5.78
N ALA A 66 3.44 9.94 4.67
CA ALA A 66 3.74 10.52 3.36
C ALA A 66 2.65 11.52 2.88
N LEU A 67 1.38 11.28 3.20
CA LEU A 67 0.30 12.21 2.88
C LEU A 67 0.33 13.45 3.78
N GLU A 68 0.65 13.27 5.06
CA GLU A 68 0.86 14.35 6.02
C GLU A 68 2.02 15.26 5.60
N ASP A 69 3.15 14.68 5.19
CA ASP A 69 4.33 15.41 4.67
C ASP A 69 4.00 16.22 3.40
N LEU A 70 3.07 15.73 2.58
CA LEU A 70 2.54 16.42 1.41
C LEU A 70 1.47 17.46 1.74
N SER A 71 1.17 17.66 3.03
CA SER A 71 0.13 18.58 3.53
C SER A 71 -1.26 18.30 2.95
N VAL A 72 -1.58 17.02 2.71
CA VAL A 72 -2.92 16.61 2.30
C VAL A 72 -3.90 16.89 3.46
N PRO A 73 -5.09 17.47 3.18
CA PRO A 73 -6.13 17.67 4.20
C PRO A 73 -6.49 16.39 4.97
N ALA A 74 -6.68 16.51 6.29
CA ALA A 74 -6.89 15.36 7.18
C ALA A 74 -8.14 14.53 6.85
N ASP A 75 -9.19 15.17 6.34
CA ASP A 75 -10.40 14.50 5.83
C ASP A 75 -10.07 13.59 4.64
N LEU A 76 -9.29 14.08 3.68
CA LEU A 76 -8.83 13.29 2.54
C LEU A 76 -7.86 12.17 2.96
N ILE A 77 -6.98 12.42 3.94
CA ILE A 77 -6.14 11.36 4.51
C ILE A 77 -7.02 10.25 5.11
N GLY A 78 -8.07 10.62 5.86
CA GLY A 78 -9.03 9.67 6.41
C GLY A 78 -9.68 8.79 5.35
N GLU A 79 -10.14 9.37 4.24
CA GLU A 79 -10.70 8.62 3.12
C GLU A 79 -9.69 7.65 2.50
N VAL A 80 -8.45 8.12 2.27
CA VAL A 80 -7.37 7.29 1.73
C VAL A 80 -7.05 6.11 2.65
N MET A 81 -6.98 6.36 3.96
CA MET A 81 -6.65 5.32 4.94
C MET A 81 -7.77 4.30 5.11
N ALA A 82 -9.04 4.73 5.05
CA ALA A 82 -10.20 3.82 5.09
C ALA A 82 -10.19 2.86 3.89
N ILE A 83 -9.89 3.39 2.71
CA ILE A 83 -9.72 2.63 1.48
C ILE A 83 -8.54 1.66 1.58
N ALA A 84 -7.39 2.10 2.08
CA ALA A 84 -6.23 1.23 2.24
C ALA A 84 -6.54 0.08 3.23
N ALA A 85 -7.20 0.39 4.34
CA ALA A 85 -7.63 -0.57 5.34
C ALA A 85 -8.59 -1.64 4.78
N SER A 86 -9.41 -1.30 3.77
CA SER A 86 -10.32 -2.29 3.16
C SER A 86 -9.60 -3.41 2.40
N THR A 87 -8.28 -3.29 2.18
CA THR A 87 -7.45 -4.32 1.53
C THR A 87 -6.77 -5.26 2.53
N HIS A 88 -6.94 -5.02 3.83
CA HIS A 88 -6.26 -5.71 4.93
C HIS A 88 -6.31 -7.23 4.81
N ASP A 89 -7.52 -7.79 4.78
CA ASP A 89 -7.72 -9.24 4.80
C ASP A 89 -7.13 -9.91 3.56
N ASP A 90 -7.19 -9.25 2.41
CA ASP A 90 -6.55 -9.74 1.19
C ASP A 90 -5.03 -9.73 1.29
N VAL A 91 -4.43 -8.67 1.83
CA VAL A 91 -2.98 -8.56 2.00
C VAL A 91 -2.47 -9.59 3.01
N LEU A 92 -3.19 -9.80 4.12
CA LEU A 92 -2.82 -10.77 5.16
C LEU A 92 -3.26 -12.21 4.85
N GLY A 93 -4.06 -12.42 3.80
CA GLY A 93 -4.54 -13.74 3.41
C GLY A 93 -5.56 -14.34 4.39
N LEU A 94 -6.32 -13.50 5.08
CA LEU A 94 -7.39 -13.87 6.03
C LEU A 94 -8.68 -14.30 5.33
#